data_AF-A0A0J6F8T2-F1
#
_entry.id   AF-A0A0J6F8T2-F1
#
_cell.length_a   1.000
_cell.length_b   1.000
_cell.length_c   1.000
_cell.angle_alpha   90.00
_cell.angle_beta   90.00
_cell.angle_gamma   90.00
#
_symmetry.space_group_name_H-M   'P 1'
#
loop_
_entity.id
_entity.type
_entity.pdbx_description
1 polymer ?
#
loop_
_entity_poly.entity_id
_entity_poly.type
_entity_poly.pdbx_seq_one_letter_code
_entity_poly.pdbx_strand_id
1 'polypeptide(L)'
;MFFFILLFLSSIRIVRLKMKFYFSNKIEDYIALFFFLVWLYGFIRGIILDNNITYIVANFAGMICYLFYFMLSLFRISKNEIELIILNASLFICLYSILGFISFIGGLNIPFYENNAYVTPDGQLRVMYFTTATIVYPLLGYSYYSFISNLKKTNWMSSYSFLFLLLSIFSLCIITASKGFILGCLIILGGITIIVLFRAIVRLKMNASILISSFILIFFSVLLYFLDYWLLVENLFSSEASGNSVRYDQLYYMLDDLSFWGKGLGATISGIVRSQDAPYGFELTYINLIHKFGVFSLFLFGGWAYMFFRSICILWKSKNIESVIVFSSLGYMFPSIGNPLLMHPTLVLLNCLTLYLIKIYPR
;
A
#
# COMPACT_ATOMS: atom_id res chain seq x y z
N MET A 1 -16.81 -4.54 2.13
CA MET A 1 -18.25 -4.44 1.80
C MET A 1 -18.73 -2.99 1.68
N PHE A 2 -18.56 -2.13 2.68
CA PHE A 2 -19.05 -0.74 2.63
C PHE A 2 -18.43 0.14 1.52
N PHE A 3 -17.13 -0.01 1.26
CA PHE A 3 -16.46 0.64 0.13
C PHE A 3 -17.00 0.17 -1.24
N PHE A 4 -17.32 -1.13 -1.35
CA PHE A 4 -17.95 -1.70 -2.54
C PHE A 4 -19.39 -1.20 -2.72
N ILE A 5 -20.13 -0.93 -1.64
CA ILE A 5 -21.48 -0.37 -1.69
C ILE A 5 -21.45 1.09 -2.18
N LEU A 6 -20.49 1.90 -1.71
CA LEU A 6 -20.31 3.27 -2.21
C LEU A 6 -19.86 3.30 -3.68
N LEU A 7 -19.01 2.34 -4.09
CA LEU A 7 -18.63 2.11 -5.48
C LEU A 7 -19.80 1.62 -6.36
N PHE A 8 -20.69 0.79 -5.82
CA PHE A 8 -21.87 0.29 -6.51
C PHE A 8 -22.95 1.36 -6.66
N LEU A 9 -23.16 2.19 -5.64
CA LEU A 9 -24.10 3.32 -5.71
C LEU A 9 -23.59 4.42 -6.66
N SER A 10 -22.28 4.64 -6.71
CA SER A 10 -21.69 5.48 -7.76
C SER A 10 -21.80 4.82 -9.14
N SER A 11 -21.69 3.50 -9.25
CA SER A 11 -21.86 2.76 -10.53
C SER A 11 -23.30 2.67 -11.07
N ILE A 12 -24.32 2.85 -10.24
CA ILE A 12 -25.71 2.99 -10.71
C ILE A 12 -25.95 4.37 -11.36
N ARG A 13 -25.27 5.42 -10.87
CA ARG A 13 -25.24 6.74 -11.53
C ARG A 13 -24.54 6.68 -12.90
N ILE A 14 -23.62 5.74 -13.06
CA ILE A 14 -22.75 5.50 -14.23
C ILE A 14 -23.50 4.88 -15.43
N VAL A 15 -24.51 4.03 -15.23
CA VAL A 15 -25.28 3.41 -16.34
C VAL A 15 -26.15 4.42 -17.09
N ARG A 16 -26.54 5.54 -16.46
CA ARG A 16 -27.35 6.60 -17.10
C ARG A 16 -26.56 7.48 -18.08
N LEU A 17 -25.22 7.42 -18.08
CA LEU A 17 -24.38 8.22 -18.96
C LEU A 17 -23.91 7.35 -20.15
N LYS A 18 -24.46 7.59 -21.34
CA LYS A 18 -24.04 6.94 -22.60
C LYS A 18 -22.56 7.23 -22.87
N MET A 19 -21.64 6.33 -22.48
CA MET A 19 -20.21 6.58 -22.54
C MET A 19 -19.54 5.93 -23.76
N LYS A 20 -18.81 6.73 -24.54
CA LYS A 20 -17.81 6.26 -25.51
C LYS A 20 -16.50 6.03 -24.78
N PHE A 21 -15.86 4.88 -25.00
CA PHE A 21 -14.57 4.58 -24.38
C PHE A 21 -13.47 5.50 -24.92
N TYR A 22 -12.92 6.39 -24.08
CA TYR A 22 -11.80 7.24 -24.45
C TYR A 22 -10.50 6.67 -23.89
N PHE A 23 -9.79 5.90 -24.73
CA PHE A 23 -8.42 5.47 -24.46
C PHE A 23 -7.49 6.64 -24.82
N SER A 24 -6.72 7.15 -23.86
CA SER A 24 -5.90 8.36 -24.11
C SER A 24 -4.53 8.05 -24.70
N ASN A 25 -4.23 6.77 -24.97
CA ASN A 25 -2.95 6.25 -25.45
C ASN A 25 -1.75 6.68 -24.59
N LYS A 26 -1.97 6.97 -23.31
CA LYS A 26 -0.90 7.27 -22.36
C LYS A 26 -0.35 5.99 -21.76
N ILE A 27 0.92 5.99 -21.36
CA ILE A 27 1.60 4.80 -20.79
C ILE A 27 0.86 4.24 -19.56
N GLU A 28 0.22 5.11 -18.78
CA GLU A 28 -0.57 4.70 -17.61
C GLU A 28 -1.79 3.84 -18.00
N ASP A 29 -2.41 4.07 -19.16
CA ASP A 29 -3.53 3.26 -19.66
C ASP A 29 -3.07 1.83 -19.96
N TYR A 30 -1.88 1.69 -20.55
CA TYR A 30 -1.27 0.40 -20.85
C TYR A 30 -0.82 -0.34 -19.59
N ILE A 31 -0.31 0.37 -18.57
CA ILE A 31 0.05 -0.25 -17.28
C ILE A 31 -1.19 -0.89 -16.63
N ALA A 32 -2.30 -0.15 -16.54
CA ALA A 32 -3.54 -0.68 -15.98
C ALA A 32 -4.05 -1.90 -16.79
N LEU A 33 -3.97 -1.82 -18.13
CA LEU A 33 -4.35 -2.91 -19.01
C LEU A 33 -3.46 -4.15 -18.79
N PHE A 34 -2.13 -3.98 -18.74
CA PHE A 34 -1.21 -5.08 -18.56
C PHE A 34 -1.38 -5.76 -17.20
N PHE A 35 -1.66 -5.01 -16.14
CA PHE A 35 -1.93 -5.63 -14.84
C PHE A 35 -3.16 -6.54 -14.91
N PHE A 36 -4.23 -6.10 -15.57
CA PHE A 36 -5.40 -6.94 -15.80
C PHE A 36 -5.10 -8.14 -16.71
N LEU A 37 -4.37 -7.93 -17.81
CA LEU A 37 -4.02 -9.00 -18.76
C LEU A 37 -3.09 -10.06 -18.16
N VAL A 38 -2.15 -9.67 -17.29
CA VAL A 38 -1.28 -10.62 -16.58
C VAL A 38 -2.10 -11.49 -15.63
N TRP A 39 -3.10 -10.92 -14.96
CA TRP A 39 -4.03 -11.71 -14.15
C TRP A 39 -4.84 -12.70 -15.00
N LEU A 40 -5.38 -12.25 -16.13
CA LEU A 40 -6.11 -13.10 -17.07
C LEU A 40 -5.22 -14.23 -17.62
N TYR A 41 -3.95 -13.92 -17.94
CA TYR A 41 -2.96 -14.91 -18.32
C TYR A 41 -2.78 -15.97 -17.23
N GLY A 42 -2.56 -15.56 -15.98
CA GLY A 42 -2.41 -16.51 -14.87
C GLY A 42 -3.66 -17.35 -14.63
N PHE A 43 -4.85 -16.78 -14.81
CA PHE A 43 -6.12 -17.49 -14.74
C PHE A 43 -6.19 -18.61 -15.79
N ILE A 44 -5.96 -18.27 -17.07
CA ILE A 44 -5.95 -19.23 -18.18
C ILE A 44 -4.87 -20.30 -17.98
N ARG A 45 -3.67 -19.87 -17.58
CA ARG A 45 -2.54 -20.78 -17.29
C ARG A 45 -2.89 -21.76 -16.17
N GLY A 46 -3.59 -21.29 -15.13
CA GLY A 46 -4.04 -22.15 -14.02
C GLY A 46 -5.04 -23.22 -14.49
N ILE A 47 -5.96 -22.86 -15.39
CA ILE A 47 -6.89 -23.83 -15.99
C ILE A 47 -6.14 -24.86 -16.84
N ILE A 48 -5.20 -24.42 -17.69
CA ILE A 48 -4.43 -25.32 -18.57
C ILE A 48 -3.58 -26.33 -17.77
N LEU A 49 -3.11 -25.93 -16.59
CA LEU A 49 -2.31 -26.78 -15.70
C LEU A 49 -3.16 -27.58 -14.70
N ASP A 50 -4.48 -27.59 -14.85
CA ASP A 50 -5.43 -28.29 -13.98
C ASP A 50 -5.30 -27.91 -12.49
N ASN A 51 -4.96 -26.64 -12.20
CA ASN A 51 -4.99 -26.13 -10.84
C ASN A 51 -6.43 -26.12 -10.32
N ASN A 52 -6.60 -26.21 -9.00
CA ASN A 52 -7.91 -26.18 -8.37
C ASN A 52 -8.65 -24.86 -8.70
N ILE A 53 -9.85 -24.97 -9.28
CA ILE A 53 -10.63 -23.82 -9.76
C ILE A 53 -10.99 -22.81 -8.66
N THR A 54 -11.26 -23.28 -7.44
CA THR A 54 -11.57 -22.39 -6.30
C THR A 54 -10.35 -21.55 -5.95
N TYR A 55 -9.15 -22.14 -6.04
CA TYR A 55 -7.89 -21.45 -5.79
C TYR A 55 -7.54 -20.50 -6.92
N ILE A 56 -7.81 -20.87 -8.18
CA ILE A 56 -7.62 -19.99 -9.35
C ILE A 56 -8.42 -18.69 -9.16
N VAL A 57 -9.70 -18.80 -8.82
CA VAL A 57 -10.61 -17.65 -8.69
C VAL A 57 -10.24 -16.78 -7.49
N ALA A 58 -9.86 -17.39 -6.37
CA ALA A 58 -9.54 -16.64 -5.14
C ALA A 58 -8.14 -16.00 -5.17
N ASN A 59 -7.18 -16.60 -5.87
CA ASN A 59 -5.80 -16.12 -5.88
C ASN A 59 -5.68 -14.80 -6.66
N PHE A 60 -5.18 -13.75 -5.99
CA PHE A 60 -5.00 -12.41 -6.55
C PHE A 60 -6.27 -11.80 -7.17
N ALA A 61 -7.46 -12.19 -6.69
CA ALA A 61 -8.75 -11.71 -7.21
C ALA A 61 -8.90 -10.17 -7.25
N GLY A 62 -8.19 -9.45 -6.37
CA GLY A 62 -8.18 -7.99 -6.38
C GLY A 62 -7.65 -7.37 -7.68
N MET A 63 -6.88 -8.10 -8.51
CA MET A 63 -6.40 -7.59 -9.80
C MET A 63 -7.56 -7.32 -10.80
N ILE A 64 -8.74 -7.91 -10.63
CA ILE A 64 -9.95 -7.54 -11.38
C ILE A 64 -10.27 -6.05 -11.19
N CYS A 65 -9.94 -5.48 -10.03
CA CYS A 65 -10.19 -4.07 -9.75
C CYS A 65 -9.39 -3.11 -10.64
N TYR A 66 -8.41 -3.55 -11.44
CA TYR A 66 -7.79 -2.69 -12.45
C TYR A 66 -8.77 -2.19 -13.51
N LEU A 67 -9.93 -2.82 -13.68
CA LEU A 67 -11.02 -2.28 -14.49
C LEU A 67 -11.54 -0.92 -13.97
N PHE A 68 -11.41 -0.65 -12.67
CA PHE A 68 -11.79 0.63 -12.07
C PHE A 68 -10.95 1.79 -12.61
N TYR A 69 -9.68 1.57 -12.97
CA TYR A 69 -8.85 2.59 -13.59
C TYR A 69 -9.50 3.16 -14.86
N PHE A 70 -10.05 2.29 -15.71
CA PHE A 70 -10.71 2.73 -16.93
C PHE A 70 -11.98 3.52 -16.60
N MET A 71 -12.73 3.16 -15.56
CA MET A 71 -13.86 3.98 -15.10
C MET A 71 -13.41 5.41 -14.76
N LEU A 72 -12.34 5.57 -13.97
CA LEU A 72 -11.78 6.91 -13.64
C LEU A 72 -11.42 7.70 -14.91
N SER A 73 -10.75 7.03 -15.86
CA SER A 73 -10.35 7.65 -17.13
C SER A 73 -11.53 8.07 -17.99
N LEU A 74 -12.60 7.27 -18.02
CA LEU A 74 -13.79 7.58 -18.80
C LEU A 74 -14.56 8.77 -18.25
N PHE A 75 -14.73 8.84 -16.93
CA PHE A 75 -15.43 9.94 -16.27
C PHE A 75 -14.61 11.21 -16.14
N ARG A 76 -13.31 11.15 -16.44
CA ARG A 76 -12.38 12.28 -16.32
C ARG A 76 -12.45 12.91 -14.92
N ILE A 77 -12.49 12.07 -13.89
CA ILE A 77 -12.54 12.51 -12.48
C ILE A 77 -11.38 13.48 -12.23
N SER A 78 -11.67 14.57 -11.53
CA SER A 78 -10.68 15.61 -11.32
C SER A 78 -9.63 15.19 -10.29
N LYS A 79 -8.44 15.79 -10.40
CA LYS A 79 -7.33 15.59 -9.47
C LYS A 79 -7.74 15.83 -8.02
N ASN A 80 -8.39 16.96 -7.75
CA ASN A 80 -8.75 17.38 -6.40
C ASN A 80 -9.75 16.41 -5.75
N GLU A 81 -10.71 15.87 -6.53
CA GLU A 81 -11.67 14.88 -6.03
C GLU A 81 -10.97 13.60 -5.58
N ILE A 82 -10.00 13.11 -6.35
CA ILE A 82 -9.26 11.89 -6.01
C ILE A 82 -8.37 12.10 -4.79
N GLU A 83 -7.66 13.22 -4.73
CA GLU A 83 -6.83 13.57 -3.56
C GLU A 83 -7.68 13.65 -2.29
N LEU A 84 -8.88 14.25 -2.38
CA LEU A 84 -9.83 14.31 -1.27
C LEU A 84 -10.36 12.91 -0.88
N ILE A 85 -10.70 12.06 -1.84
CA ILE A 85 -11.14 10.68 -1.58
C ILE A 85 -10.05 9.90 -0.85
N ILE A 86 -8.80 9.96 -1.34
CA ILE A 86 -7.67 9.25 -0.73
C ILE A 86 -7.45 9.74 0.70
N LEU A 87 -7.37 11.06 0.93
CA LEU A 87 -7.13 11.61 2.26
C LEU A 87 -8.28 11.33 3.24
N ASN A 88 -9.53 11.43 2.80
CA ASN A 88 -10.68 11.10 3.65
C ASN A 88 -10.75 9.60 3.97
N ALA A 89 -10.44 8.72 3.01
CA ALA A 89 -10.35 7.29 3.27
C ALA A 89 -9.22 6.98 4.26
N SER A 90 -8.07 7.63 4.10
CA SER A 90 -6.92 7.50 5.01
C SER A 90 -7.28 7.94 6.44
N LEU A 91 -7.94 9.09 6.58
CA LEU A 91 -8.40 9.60 7.87
C LEU A 91 -9.43 8.68 8.51
N PHE A 92 -10.40 8.21 7.73
CA PHE A 92 -11.41 7.27 8.21
C PHE A 92 -10.77 5.99 8.75
N ILE A 93 -9.85 5.37 8.00
CA ILE A 93 -9.16 4.15 8.45
C ILE A 93 -8.29 4.42 9.67
N CYS A 94 -7.62 5.58 9.74
CA CYS A 94 -6.83 5.98 10.89
C CYS A 94 -7.70 6.10 12.15
N LEU A 95 -8.82 6.82 12.07
CA LEU A 95 -9.76 6.97 13.19
C LEU A 95 -10.42 5.64 13.56
N TYR A 96 -10.78 4.83 12.58
CA TYR A 96 -11.35 3.50 12.79
C TYR A 96 -10.38 2.61 13.59
N SER A 97 -9.10 2.61 13.22
CA SER A 97 -8.06 1.85 13.92
C SER A 97 -7.90 2.32 15.37
N ILE A 98 -7.90 3.63 15.59
CA ILE A 98 -7.79 4.24 16.94
C ILE A 98 -9.01 3.94 17.80
N LEU A 99 -10.22 4.12 17.27
CA LEU A 99 -11.45 3.80 17.99
C LEU A 99 -11.49 2.35 18.43
N GLY A 100 -11.03 1.47 17.54
CA GLY A 100 -10.94 0.07 17.87
C GLY A 100 -9.88 -0.25 18.92
N PHE A 101 -8.71 0.40 18.88
CA PHE A 101 -7.71 0.28 19.94
C PHE A 101 -8.23 0.77 21.30
N ILE A 102 -8.93 1.92 21.34
CA ILE A 102 -9.56 2.44 22.56
C ILE A 102 -10.63 1.46 23.07
N SER A 103 -11.41 0.87 22.17
CA SER A 103 -12.45 -0.10 22.53
C SER A 103 -11.84 -1.36 23.15
N PHE A 104 -10.72 -1.84 22.59
CA PHE A 104 -9.95 -2.96 23.14
C PHE A 104 -9.43 -2.67 24.56
N ILE A 105 -8.78 -1.52 24.77
CA ILE A 105 -8.28 -1.12 26.11
C ILE A 105 -9.43 -0.92 27.10
N GLY A 106 -10.54 -0.32 26.64
CA GLY A 106 -11.71 -0.04 27.47
C GLY A 106 -12.56 -1.27 27.82
N GLY A 107 -12.19 -2.46 27.32
CA GLY A 107 -12.97 -3.69 27.52
C GLY A 107 -14.36 -3.65 26.87
N LEU A 108 -14.55 -2.78 25.87
CA LEU A 108 -15.81 -2.68 25.14
C LEU A 108 -15.90 -3.82 24.13
N ASN A 109 -16.83 -4.75 24.37
CA ASN A 109 -17.08 -5.86 23.47
C ASN A 109 -17.78 -5.37 22.19
N ILE A 110 -16.97 -5.10 21.16
CA ILE A 110 -17.45 -4.78 19.82
C ILE A 110 -17.12 -5.98 18.93
N PRO A 111 -18.13 -6.69 18.38
CA PRO A 111 -17.95 -7.96 17.67
C PRO A 111 -16.94 -7.94 16.51
N PHE A 112 -16.70 -6.76 15.91
CA PHE A 112 -15.75 -6.59 14.81
C PHE A 112 -14.28 -6.50 15.27
N TYR A 113 -14.03 -6.33 16.57
CA TYR A 113 -12.74 -5.95 17.13
C TYR A 113 -12.08 -7.05 17.97
N GLU A 114 -12.85 -7.91 18.65
CA GLU A 114 -12.32 -8.93 19.56
C GLU A 114 -11.44 -9.98 18.88
N ASN A 115 -11.75 -10.37 17.63
CA ASN A 115 -11.00 -11.41 16.91
C ASN A 115 -9.68 -10.93 16.29
N ASN A 116 -9.36 -9.63 16.39
CA ASN A 116 -8.22 -9.02 15.70
C ASN A 116 -7.12 -8.53 16.66
N ALA A 117 -7.23 -8.83 17.95
CA ALA A 117 -6.19 -8.53 18.93
C ALA A 117 -5.45 -9.82 19.32
N TYR A 118 -4.13 -9.84 19.15
CA TYR A 118 -3.30 -10.97 19.53
C TYR A 118 -1.87 -10.52 19.86
N VAL A 119 -1.21 -11.27 20.74
CA VAL A 119 0.20 -11.07 21.04
C VAL A 119 1.03 -11.87 20.04
N THR A 120 1.99 -11.20 19.40
CA THR A 120 2.92 -11.83 18.47
C THR A 120 3.97 -12.65 19.21
N PRO A 121 4.65 -13.61 18.53
CA PRO A 121 5.79 -14.33 19.10
C PRO A 121 6.90 -13.41 19.62
N ASP A 122 7.03 -12.21 19.04
CA ASP A 122 7.98 -11.17 19.44
C ASP A 122 7.50 -10.37 20.68
N GLY A 123 6.43 -10.82 21.37
CA GLY A 123 5.90 -10.21 22.59
C GLY A 123 5.02 -8.99 22.38
N GLN A 124 4.79 -8.57 21.14
CA GLN A 124 4.06 -7.34 20.85
C GLN A 124 2.57 -7.56 20.69
N LEU A 125 1.79 -6.71 21.36
CA LEU A 125 0.35 -6.64 21.19
C LEU A 125 0.01 -6.01 19.83
N ARG A 126 -0.61 -6.80 18.95
CA ARG A 126 -1.27 -6.28 17.75
C ARG A 126 -2.73 -6.11 18.06
N VAL A 127 -3.26 -4.94 17.78
CA VAL A 127 -4.69 -4.68 17.84
C VAL A 127 -5.10 -4.27 16.43
N MET A 128 -6.02 -4.99 15.80
CA MET A 128 -6.56 -4.57 14.49
C MET A 128 -5.55 -4.54 13.36
N TYR A 129 -4.83 -5.66 13.19
CA TYR A 129 -4.03 -5.87 11.99
C TYR A 129 -4.95 -6.09 10.77
N PHE A 130 -5.26 -5.02 10.03
CA PHE A 130 -5.99 -5.09 8.76
C PHE A 130 -5.09 -4.71 7.59
N THR A 131 -5.18 -5.46 6.49
CA THR A 131 -4.49 -5.14 5.23
C THR A 131 -4.78 -3.72 4.73
N THR A 132 -5.96 -3.21 5.05
CA THR A 132 -6.43 -1.86 4.70
C THR A 132 -5.79 -0.74 5.52
N ALA A 133 -5.09 -1.04 6.63
CA ALA A 133 -4.40 -0.01 7.42
C ALA A 133 -3.30 0.70 6.62
N THR A 134 -2.78 0.07 5.56
CA THR A 134 -1.82 0.69 4.63
C THR A 134 -2.39 1.88 3.86
N ILE A 135 -3.71 2.07 3.83
CA ILE A 135 -4.36 3.26 3.24
C ILE A 135 -4.03 4.52 4.05
N VAL A 136 -3.51 4.41 5.28
CA VAL A 136 -3.12 5.56 6.11
C VAL A 136 -1.83 6.26 5.61
N TYR A 137 -0.98 5.60 4.82
CA TYR A 137 0.26 6.20 4.29
C TYR A 137 0.06 7.54 3.55
N PRO A 138 -0.95 7.70 2.66
CA PRO A 138 -1.29 9.00 2.08
C PRO A 138 -1.41 10.14 3.10
N LEU A 139 -2.14 9.92 4.20
CA LEU A 139 -2.29 10.90 5.27
C LEU A 139 -0.97 11.13 6.01
N LEU A 140 -0.19 10.08 6.27
CA LEU A 140 1.16 10.21 6.86
C LEU A 140 2.05 11.13 6.01
N GLY A 141 2.16 10.87 4.70
CA GLY A 141 2.98 11.67 3.80
C GLY A 141 2.48 13.12 3.66
N TYR A 142 1.16 13.29 3.54
CA TYR A 142 0.53 14.61 3.44
C TYR A 142 0.77 15.44 4.70
N SER A 143 0.46 14.86 5.86
CA SER A 143 0.63 15.52 7.16
C SER A 143 2.10 15.85 7.45
N TYR A 144 3.02 14.93 7.16
CA TYR A 144 4.46 15.17 7.30
C TYR A 144 4.96 16.31 6.42
N TYR A 145 4.69 16.24 5.11
CA TYR A 145 5.12 17.27 4.18
C TYR A 145 4.47 18.62 4.50
N SER A 146 3.20 18.64 4.90
CA SER A 146 2.50 19.85 5.34
C SER A 146 3.08 20.48 6.59
N PHE A 147 3.58 19.66 7.51
CA PHE A 147 4.15 20.14 8.76
C PHE A 147 5.53 20.75 8.54
N ILE A 148 6.37 20.10 7.72
CA ILE A 148 7.74 20.59 7.46
C ILE A 148 7.76 21.71 6.41
N SER A 149 6.86 21.69 5.44
CA SER A 149 6.78 22.74 4.43
C SER A 149 6.00 23.92 5.01
N ASN A 150 6.70 25.04 5.26
CA ASN A 150 6.09 26.33 5.65
C ASN A 150 5.21 26.94 4.53
N LEU A 151 4.58 26.11 3.70
CA LEU A 151 3.64 26.53 2.68
C LEU A 151 2.39 27.11 3.37
N LYS A 152 1.76 28.10 2.72
CA LYS A 152 0.50 28.64 3.21
C LYS A 152 -0.48 27.49 3.39
N LYS A 153 -0.99 27.35 4.61
CA LYS A 153 -2.02 26.36 4.96
C LYS A 153 -3.29 26.70 4.17
N THR A 154 -3.58 25.92 3.14
CA THR A 154 -4.70 26.16 2.22
C THR A 154 -5.98 25.48 2.69
N ASN A 155 -5.89 24.45 3.53
CA ASN A 155 -7.03 23.65 3.99
C ASN A 155 -6.92 23.24 5.46
N TRP A 156 -8.04 22.81 6.05
CA TRP A 156 -8.11 22.41 7.46
C TRP A 156 -7.14 21.26 7.80
N MET A 157 -6.95 20.30 6.89
CA MET A 157 -5.99 19.21 7.10
C MET A 157 -4.55 19.71 7.26
N SER A 158 -4.15 20.73 6.49
CA SER A 158 -2.82 21.35 6.62
C SER A 158 -2.66 22.13 7.93
N SER A 159 -3.76 22.68 8.47
CA SER A 159 -3.77 23.38 9.74
C SER A 159 -3.47 22.48 10.93
N TYR A 160 -4.01 21.26 10.92
CA TYR A 160 -3.83 20.24 11.95
C TYR A 160 -2.83 19.13 11.54
N SER A 161 -1.90 19.45 10.64
CA SER A 161 -0.93 18.50 10.08
C SER A 161 -0.14 17.74 11.15
N PHE A 162 0.30 18.41 12.23
CA PHE A 162 1.01 17.73 13.32
C PHE A 162 0.14 16.67 14.02
N LEU A 163 -1.13 16.97 14.29
CA LEU A 163 -2.05 16.00 14.90
C LEU A 163 -2.24 14.80 13.97
N PHE A 164 -2.48 15.02 12.67
CA PHE A 164 -2.65 13.93 11.71
C PHE A 164 -1.38 13.09 11.54
N LEU A 165 -0.21 13.70 11.67
CA LEU A 165 1.06 12.98 11.67
C LEU A 165 1.13 12.02 12.86
N LEU A 166 0.83 12.50 14.07
CA LEU A 166 0.82 11.67 15.28
C LEU A 166 -0.20 10.53 15.18
N LEU A 167 -1.43 10.83 14.73
CA LEU A 167 -2.47 9.81 14.57
C LEU A 167 -2.08 8.75 13.53
N SER A 168 -1.47 9.17 12.42
CA SER A 168 -1.01 8.24 11.38
C SER A 168 0.13 7.35 11.85
N ILE A 169 1.12 7.91 12.57
CA ILE A 169 2.22 7.15 13.16
C ILE A 169 1.68 6.16 14.20
N PHE A 170 0.78 6.59 15.07
CA PHE A 170 0.16 5.74 16.06
C PHE A 170 -0.59 4.57 15.41
N SER A 171 -1.41 4.87 14.40
CA SER A 171 -2.17 3.87 13.65
C SER A 171 -1.27 2.88 12.90
N LEU A 172 -0.20 3.35 12.24
CA LEU A 172 0.64 2.49 11.40
C LEU A 172 1.71 1.74 12.18
N CYS A 173 2.32 2.34 13.20
CA CYS A 173 3.44 1.76 13.92
C CYS A 173 3.02 1.04 15.20
N ILE A 174 2.15 1.65 16.01
CA ILE A 174 1.78 1.13 17.33
C ILE A 174 0.64 0.13 17.23
N ILE A 175 -0.47 0.52 16.62
CA ILE A 175 -1.66 -0.33 16.53
C ILE A 175 -1.37 -1.61 15.72
N THR A 176 -0.72 -1.48 14.55
CA THR A 176 -0.43 -2.66 13.72
C THR A 176 0.73 -3.52 14.23
N ALA A 177 1.65 -2.95 15.01
CA ALA A 177 2.89 -3.55 15.49
C ALA A 177 3.54 -4.52 14.49
N SER A 178 3.76 -4.04 13.26
CA SER A 178 4.24 -4.85 12.13
C SER A 178 5.51 -4.28 11.52
N LYS A 179 6.54 -5.13 11.40
CA LYS A 179 7.84 -4.81 10.78
C LYS A 179 7.68 -4.14 9.41
N GLY A 180 6.82 -4.72 8.57
CA GLY A 180 6.56 -4.20 7.23
C GLY A 180 5.90 -2.81 7.24
N PHE A 181 5.04 -2.54 8.22
CA PHE A 181 4.39 -1.23 8.33
C PHE A 181 5.36 -0.14 8.77
N ILE A 182 6.23 -0.45 9.74
CA ILE A 182 7.30 0.44 10.19
C ILE A 182 8.26 0.74 9.04
N LEU A 183 8.65 -0.28 8.26
CA LEU A 183 9.47 -0.10 7.06
C LEU A 183 8.82 0.88 6.08
N GLY A 184 7.52 0.73 5.81
CA GLY A 184 6.79 1.68 4.96
C GLY A 184 6.80 3.10 5.53
N CYS A 185 6.62 3.27 6.85
CA CYS A 185 6.71 4.58 7.50
C CYS A 185 8.10 5.21 7.32
N LEU A 186 9.16 4.44 7.55
CA LEU A 186 10.54 4.89 7.38
C LEU A 186 10.83 5.32 5.94
N ILE A 187 10.37 4.55 4.94
CA ILE A 187 10.60 4.87 3.54
C ILE A 187 9.80 6.10 3.11
N ILE A 188 8.55 6.24 3.54
CA ILE A 188 7.75 7.43 3.22
C ILE A 188 8.34 8.69 3.87
N LEU A 189 8.57 8.67 5.18
CA LEU A 189 9.11 9.82 5.90
C LEU A 189 10.53 10.16 5.41
N GLY A 190 11.42 9.16 5.34
CA GLY A 190 12.79 9.32 4.87
C GLY A 190 12.86 9.77 3.41
N GLY A 191 12.05 9.20 2.52
CA GLY A 191 11.99 9.59 1.11
C GLY A 191 11.56 11.05 0.92
N ILE A 192 10.55 11.50 1.67
CA ILE A 192 10.11 12.91 1.66
C ILE A 192 11.25 13.81 2.16
N THR A 193 11.87 13.45 3.28
CA THR A 193 13.01 14.22 3.86
C THR A 193 14.16 14.35 2.89
N ILE A 194 14.57 13.25 2.28
CA ILE A 194 15.65 13.22 1.28
C ILE A 194 15.32 14.16 0.12
N ILE A 195 14.10 14.12 -0.41
CA ILE A 195 13.69 15.00 -1.51
C ILE A 195 13.68 16.48 -1.10
N VAL A 196 13.22 16.80 0.12
CA VAL A 196 13.25 18.17 0.66
C VAL A 196 14.69 18.66 0.84
N LEU A 197 15.56 17.81 1.40
CA LEU A 197 16.98 18.08 1.59
C LEU A 197 17.68 18.35 0.26
N PHE A 198 17.54 17.46 -0.72
CA PHE A 198 18.15 17.63 -2.04
C PHE A 198 17.67 18.91 -2.74
N ARG A 199 16.38 19.26 -2.64
CA ARG A 199 15.89 20.53 -3.21
C ARG A 199 16.51 21.75 -2.53
N ALA A 200 16.73 21.69 -1.23
CA ALA A 200 17.37 22.78 -0.49
C ALA A 200 18.86 22.92 -0.86
N ILE A 201 19.58 21.79 -1.00
CA ILE A 201 20.98 21.76 -1.45
C ILE A 201 21.09 22.35 -2.86
N VAL A 202 20.29 21.87 -3.82
CA VAL A 202 20.31 22.38 -5.21
C VAL A 202 20.00 23.88 -5.29
N ARG A 203 19.18 24.39 -4.36
CA ARG A 203 18.84 25.82 -4.28
C ARG A 203 19.80 26.64 -3.40
N LEU A 204 20.80 26.00 -2.78
CA LEU A 204 21.72 26.60 -1.80
C LEU A 204 21.00 27.37 -0.68
N LYS A 205 19.81 26.91 -0.29
CA LYS A 205 18.98 27.54 0.74
C LYS A 205 18.54 26.51 1.75
N MET A 206 19.32 26.35 2.81
CA MET A 206 18.87 25.58 3.97
C MET A 206 17.70 26.31 4.63
N ASN A 207 16.60 25.59 4.80
CA ASN A 207 15.41 26.09 5.47
C ASN A 207 15.19 25.30 6.77
N ALA A 208 14.54 25.92 7.74
CA ALA A 208 14.14 25.30 9.01
C ALA A 208 13.38 23.97 8.80
N SER A 209 12.68 23.82 7.68
CA SER A 209 12.05 22.57 7.23
C SER A 209 12.97 21.34 7.29
N ILE A 210 14.26 21.50 6.96
CA ILE A 210 15.23 20.39 6.98
C ILE A 210 15.54 20.01 8.43
N LEU A 211 15.85 20.99 9.27
CA LEU A 211 16.15 20.76 10.69
C LEU A 211 14.96 20.10 11.40
N ILE A 212 13.74 20.59 11.13
CA ILE A 212 12.50 20.01 11.64
C ILE A 212 12.33 18.57 11.14
N SER A 213 12.55 18.32 9.84
CA SER A 213 12.42 16.97 9.28
C SER A 213 13.40 15.97 9.90
N SER A 214 14.66 16.38 10.09
CA SER A 214 15.70 15.56 10.75
C SER A 214 15.37 15.34 12.22
N PHE A 215 14.91 16.37 12.94
CA PHE A 215 14.48 16.25 14.33
C PHE A 215 13.33 15.26 14.48
N ILE A 216 12.31 15.30 13.61
CA ILE A 216 11.19 14.36 13.65
C ILE A 216 11.68 12.93 13.41
N LEU A 217 12.60 12.70 12.47
CA LEU A 217 13.15 11.36 12.22
C LEU A 217 13.93 10.84 13.43
N ILE A 218 14.79 11.67 14.03
CA ILE A 218 15.53 11.29 15.24
C ILE A 218 14.56 11.01 16.39
N PHE A 219 13.59 11.90 16.62
CA PHE A 219 12.57 11.72 17.65
C PHE A 219 11.77 10.43 17.43
N PHE A 220 11.40 10.14 16.18
CA PHE A 220 10.70 8.92 15.83
C PHE A 220 11.54 7.66 16.08
N SER A 221 12.83 7.66 15.71
CA SER A 221 13.75 6.56 16.04
C SER A 221 13.91 6.36 17.54
N VAL A 222 14.06 7.45 18.30
CA VAL A 222 14.14 7.42 19.77
C VAL A 222 12.84 6.90 20.38
N LEU A 223 11.68 7.30 19.86
CA LEU A 223 10.38 6.80 20.29
C LEU A 223 10.26 5.28 20.07
N LEU A 224 10.67 4.78 18.91
CA LEU A 224 10.68 3.34 18.64
C LEU A 224 11.60 2.59 19.61
N TYR A 225 12.73 3.18 20.00
CA TYR A 225 13.62 2.63 21.01
C TYR A 225 12.96 2.54 22.39
N PHE A 226 12.37 3.63 22.88
CA PHE A 226 11.75 3.65 24.20
C PHE A 226 10.48 2.83 24.34
N LEU A 227 9.81 2.50 23.23
CA LEU A 227 8.59 1.68 23.25
C LEU A 227 8.88 0.17 23.10
N ASP A 228 10.15 -0.25 23.10
CA ASP A 228 10.58 -1.63 22.79
C ASP A 228 10.22 -2.09 21.36
N TYR A 229 9.96 -1.15 20.45
CA TYR A 229 9.74 -1.42 19.01
C TYR A 229 11.04 -1.48 18.22
N TRP A 230 12.20 -1.14 18.82
CA TRP A 230 13.50 -1.23 18.16
C TRP A 230 13.86 -2.65 17.76
N LEU A 231 13.47 -3.65 18.56
CA LEU A 231 13.67 -5.06 18.24
C LEU A 231 13.01 -5.46 16.91
N LEU A 232 11.90 -4.81 16.51
CA LEU A 232 11.30 -5.03 15.20
C LEU A 232 12.17 -4.51 14.06
N VAL A 233 12.83 -3.37 14.29
CA VAL A 233 13.70 -2.72 13.31
C VAL A 233 14.98 -3.55 13.13
N GLU A 234 15.60 -3.97 14.23
CA GLU A 234 16.77 -4.85 14.21
C GLU A 234 16.45 -6.19 13.53
N ASN A 235 15.31 -6.79 13.87
CA ASN A 235 14.87 -8.05 13.29
C ASN A 235 14.04 -7.90 12.01
N LEU A 236 14.16 -6.78 11.28
CA LEU A 236 13.43 -6.55 10.02
C LEU A 236 13.68 -7.69 9.02
N PHE A 237 14.94 -8.09 8.86
CA PHE A 237 15.39 -9.11 7.90
C PHE A 237 16.16 -10.28 8.55
N SER A 238 16.31 -10.29 9.88
CA SER A 238 16.99 -11.37 10.60
C SER A 238 16.31 -12.72 10.31
N SER A 239 17.10 -13.72 9.91
CA SER A 239 16.64 -15.10 9.69
C SER A 239 16.37 -15.86 10.98
N GLU A 240 16.89 -15.39 12.11
CA GLU A 240 16.73 -16.02 13.42
C GLU A 240 15.38 -15.70 14.08
N ALA A 241 14.72 -14.62 13.64
CA ALA A 241 13.39 -14.28 14.13
C ALA A 241 12.35 -15.29 13.63
N SER A 242 11.54 -15.85 14.54
CA SER A 242 10.57 -16.93 14.27
C SER A 242 9.65 -16.69 13.07
N GLY A 243 9.16 -15.45 12.88
CA GLY A 243 8.31 -15.11 11.73
C GLY A 243 9.07 -14.99 10.41
N ASN A 244 10.38 -14.73 10.45
CA ASN A 244 11.21 -14.62 9.26
C ASN A 244 11.82 -15.96 8.85
N SER A 245 12.16 -16.85 9.79
CA SER A 245 12.66 -18.19 9.46
C SER A 245 11.67 -18.95 8.57
N VAL A 246 10.38 -18.93 8.92
CA VAL A 246 9.30 -19.50 8.09
C VAL A 246 9.23 -18.88 6.69
N ARG A 247 9.52 -17.57 6.56
CA ARG A 247 9.56 -16.90 5.25
C ARG A 247 10.78 -17.32 4.46
N TYR A 248 11.95 -17.49 5.09
CA TYR A 248 13.14 -17.99 4.41
C TYR A 248 12.92 -19.43 3.93
N ASP A 249 12.29 -20.29 4.73
CA ASP A 249 11.92 -21.64 4.29
C ASP A 249 10.97 -21.58 3.09
N GLN A 250 9.91 -20.76 3.17
CA GLN A 250 9.02 -20.51 2.02
C GLN A 250 9.78 -20.01 0.79
N LEU A 251 10.75 -19.12 0.96
CA LEU A 251 11.55 -18.59 -0.14
C LEU A 251 12.29 -19.72 -0.87
N TYR A 252 12.95 -20.62 -0.15
CA TYR A 252 13.70 -21.72 -0.76
C TYR A 252 12.80 -22.66 -1.56
N TYR A 253 11.70 -23.12 -0.98
CA TYR A 253 10.72 -23.95 -1.72
C TYR A 253 10.12 -23.23 -2.93
N MET A 254 9.87 -21.91 -2.83
CA MET A 254 9.37 -21.11 -3.94
C MET A 254 10.37 -20.97 -5.08
N LEU A 255 11.65 -20.75 -4.74
CA LEU A 255 12.72 -20.60 -5.73
C LEU A 255 12.94 -21.90 -6.51
N ASP A 256 12.88 -23.05 -5.83
CA ASP A 256 13.04 -24.37 -6.45
C ASP A 256 11.88 -24.75 -7.38
N ASP A 257 10.67 -24.24 -7.13
CA ASP A 257 9.47 -24.52 -7.94
C ASP A 257 9.15 -23.42 -8.98
N LEU A 258 10.07 -22.47 -9.22
CA LEU A 258 9.87 -21.46 -10.26
C LEU A 258 9.84 -22.08 -11.67
N SER A 259 9.08 -21.45 -12.56
CA SER A 259 9.05 -21.82 -13.98
C SER A 259 8.98 -20.58 -14.87
N PHE A 260 9.57 -20.66 -16.06
CA PHE A 260 9.63 -19.51 -16.98
C PHE A 260 8.25 -18.94 -17.32
N TRP A 261 7.27 -19.81 -17.58
CA TRP A 261 5.89 -19.42 -17.89
C TRP A 261 5.03 -19.22 -16.65
N GLY A 262 5.54 -19.52 -15.45
CA GLY A 262 4.75 -19.57 -14.24
C GLY A 262 3.83 -20.79 -14.18
N LYS A 263 3.38 -21.08 -12.95
CA LYS A 263 2.51 -22.22 -12.62
C LYS A 263 1.02 -21.87 -12.71
N GLY A 264 0.67 -20.64 -13.10
CA GLY A 264 -0.70 -20.17 -13.15
C GLY A 264 -1.30 -19.88 -11.77
N LEU A 265 -2.44 -19.20 -11.73
CA LEU A 265 -3.17 -18.92 -10.50
C LEU A 265 -3.62 -20.22 -9.83
N GLY A 266 -3.76 -20.19 -8.50
CA GLY A 266 -4.25 -21.34 -7.72
C GLY A 266 -3.23 -22.48 -7.54
N ALA A 267 -2.05 -22.39 -8.16
CA ALA A 267 -0.97 -23.34 -7.93
C ALA A 267 -0.58 -23.38 -6.45
N THR A 268 -0.33 -24.56 -5.91
CA THR A 268 0.25 -24.77 -4.58
C THR A 268 1.73 -25.13 -4.73
N ILE A 269 2.47 -25.13 -3.62
CA ILE A 269 3.88 -25.56 -3.61
C ILE A 269 3.95 -26.85 -2.80
N SER A 270 4.48 -27.90 -3.42
CA SER A 270 4.62 -29.20 -2.77
C SER A 270 5.58 -29.10 -1.58
N GLY A 271 5.19 -29.66 -0.43
CA GLY A 271 6.02 -29.69 0.77
C GLY A 271 5.81 -28.51 1.72
N ILE A 272 5.11 -27.46 1.31
CA ILE A 272 4.80 -26.33 2.19
C ILE A 272 3.37 -25.80 2.02
N VAL A 273 2.59 -25.87 3.09
CA VAL A 273 1.24 -25.33 3.16
C VAL A 273 1.16 -24.41 4.36
N ARG A 274 0.96 -23.11 4.12
CA ARG A 274 0.80 -22.11 5.18
C ARG A 274 -0.57 -22.22 5.86
N SER A 275 -1.61 -22.37 5.06
CA SER A 275 -3.00 -22.46 5.51
C SER A 275 -3.68 -23.55 4.70
N GLN A 276 -4.36 -24.47 5.38
CA GLN A 276 -5.12 -25.54 4.73
C GLN A 276 -6.28 -24.96 3.90
N ASP A 277 -6.84 -23.83 4.32
CA ASP A 277 -7.95 -23.16 3.65
C ASP A 277 -7.49 -22.35 2.41
N ALA A 278 -6.23 -21.91 2.40
CA ALA A 278 -5.64 -21.13 1.31
C ALA A 278 -4.21 -21.58 0.96
N PRO A 279 -4.03 -22.82 0.46
CA PRO A 279 -2.70 -23.40 0.25
C PRO A 279 -1.90 -22.75 -0.89
N TYR A 280 -2.57 -21.91 -1.70
CA TYR A 280 -1.97 -21.13 -2.78
C TYR A 280 -1.40 -19.77 -2.32
N GLY A 281 -1.68 -19.36 -1.08
CA GLY A 281 -1.33 -18.05 -0.53
C GLY A 281 -0.03 -18.06 0.29
N PHE A 282 0.93 -17.20 -0.08
CA PHE A 282 2.23 -17.07 0.59
C PHE A 282 2.47 -15.63 1.07
N GLU A 283 3.26 -15.46 2.15
CA GLU A 283 3.61 -14.13 2.68
C GLU A 283 4.51 -13.33 1.76
N LEU A 284 5.41 -14.01 1.06
CA LEU A 284 6.34 -13.45 0.09
C LEU A 284 5.62 -13.13 -1.22
N THR A 285 4.73 -12.14 -1.18
CA THR A 285 3.81 -11.84 -2.30
C THR A 285 4.54 -11.60 -3.61
N TYR A 286 5.69 -10.91 -3.58
CA TYR A 286 6.45 -10.62 -4.78
C TYR A 286 7.02 -11.87 -5.45
N ILE A 287 7.58 -12.81 -4.67
CA ILE A 287 8.04 -14.10 -5.18
C ILE A 287 6.85 -14.94 -5.63
N ASN A 288 5.71 -14.83 -4.93
CA ASN A 288 4.48 -15.51 -5.32
C ASN A 288 4.00 -15.04 -6.71
N LEU A 289 4.12 -13.76 -7.03
CA LEU A 289 3.81 -13.26 -8.38
C LEU A 289 4.71 -13.91 -9.44
N ILE A 290 6.01 -14.05 -9.17
CA ILE A 290 6.95 -14.72 -10.09
C ILE A 290 6.56 -16.18 -10.25
N HIS A 291 6.24 -16.88 -9.16
CA HIS A 291 5.81 -18.28 -9.19
C HIS A 291 4.54 -18.48 -10.03
N LYS A 292 3.52 -17.62 -9.85
CA LYS A 292 2.25 -17.75 -10.60
C LYS A 292 2.37 -17.28 -12.05
N PHE A 293 3.02 -16.15 -12.31
CA PHE A 293 3.00 -15.48 -13.61
C PHE A 293 4.27 -15.67 -14.45
N GLY A 294 5.35 -16.20 -13.88
CA GLY A 294 6.63 -16.37 -14.57
C GLY A 294 7.18 -15.06 -15.11
N VAL A 295 7.71 -15.08 -16.33
CA VAL A 295 8.23 -13.89 -17.02
C VAL A 295 7.23 -12.73 -17.11
N PHE A 296 5.92 -13.00 -17.13
CA PHE A 296 4.90 -11.96 -17.21
C PHE A 296 4.77 -11.14 -15.92
N SER A 297 5.33 -11.59 -14.79
CA SER A 297 5.42 -10.77 -13.59
C SER A 297 6.28 -9.52 -13.79
N LEU A 298 7.20 -9.53 -14.76
CA LEU A 298 8.03 -8.37 -15.10
C LEU A 298 7.21 -7.14 -15.51
N PHE A 299 6.06 -7.33 -16.15
CA PHE A 299 5.15 -6.22 -16.49
C PHE A 299 4.56 -5.56 -15.23
N LEU A 300 4.26 -6.36 -14.20
CA LEU A 300 3.79 -5.85 -12.91
C LEU A 300 4.88 -5.03 -12.22
N PHE A 301 6.08 -5.59 -12.11
CA PHE A 301 7.23 -4.90 -11.52
C PHE A 301 7.61 -3.64 -12.28
N GLY A 302 7.61 -3.69 -13.62
CA GLY A 302 7.87 -2.54 -14.48
C GLY A 302 6.83 -1.43 -14.29
N GLY A 303 5.55 -1.77 -14.15
CA GLY A 303 4.50 -0.79 -13.88
C GLY A 303 4.64 -0.13 -12.51
N TRP A 304 4.94 -0.89 -11.45
CA TRP A 304 5.19 -0.29 -10.14
C TRP A 304 6.46 0.54 -10.11
N ALA A 305 7.55 0.08 -10.74
CA ALA A 305 8.78 0.85 -10.86
C ALA A 305 8.54 2.18 -11.60
N TYR A 306 7.76 2.15 -12.69
CA TYR A 306 7.31 3.35 -13.38
C TYR A 306 6.56 4.29 -12.43
N MET A 307 5.56 3.77 -11.70
CA MET A 307 4.76 4.59 -10.78
C MET A 307 5.63 5.23 -9.69
N PHE A 308 6.55 4.47 -9.11
CA PHE A 308 7.47 4.95 -8.09
C PHE A 308 8.36 6.07 -8.63
N PHE A 309 9.02 5.84 -9.77
CA PHE A 309 9.86 6.84 -10.43
C PHE A 309 9.08 8.13 -10.77
N ARG A 310 7.88 7.98 -11.35
CA ARG A 310 7.03 9.12 -11.70
C ARG A 310 6.56 9.88 -10.48
N SER A 311 6.22 9.20 -9.38
CA SER A 311 5.81 9.86 -8.14
C SER A 311 6.94 10.70 -7.54
N ILE A 312 8.20 10.23 -7.59
CA ILE A 312 9.37 11.00 -7.17
C ILE A 312 9.56 12.23 -8.07
N CYS A 313 9.43 12.07 -9.38
CA CYS A 313 9.51 13.18 -10.33
C CYS A 313 8.44 14.24 -10.08
N ILE A 314 7.19 13.82 -9.86
CA ILE A 314 6.06 14.69 -9.53
C ILE A 314 6.34 15.44 -8.24
N LEU A 315 6.75 14.72 -7.19
CA LEU A 315 7.10 15.31 -5.91
C LEU A 315 8.20 16.36 -6.12
N TRP A 316 9.34 16.00 -6.74
CA TRP A 316 10.48 16.87 -7.02
C TRP A 316 10.11 18.19 -7.73
N LYS A 317 9.33 18.11 -8.81
CA LYS A 317 8.97 19.27 -9.63
C LYS A 317 7.87 20.13 -9.01
N SER A 318 6.90 19.49 -8.36
CA SER A 318 5.72 20.17 -7.82
C SER A 318 6.07 21.04 -6.60
N LYS A 319 5.46 22.22 -6.52
CA LYS A 319 5.43 23.06 -5.31
C LYS A 319 4.19 22.81 -4.45
N ASN A 320 3.27 21.96 -4.93
CA ASN A 320 2.00 21.67 -4.30
C ASN A 320 2.14 20.54 -3.28
N ILE A 321 1.54 20.75 -2.12
CA ILE A 321 1.50 19.82 -0.99
C ILE A 321 0.92 18.46 -1.38
N GLU A 322 -0.04 18.46 -2.30
CA GLU A 322 -0.77 17.27 -2.72
C GLU A 322 0.09 16.31 -3.57
N SER A 323 1.24 16.77 -4.10
CA SER A 323 2.16 15.89 -4.86
C SER A 323 2.71 14.73 -4.03
N VAL A 324 2.76 14.89 -2.71
CA VAL A 324 3.22 13.83 -1.81
C VAL A 324 2.22 12.68 -1.71
N ILE A 325 0.92 12.94 -1.94
CA ILE A 325 -0.15 11.93 -1.88
C ILE A 325 0.15 10.80 -2.88
N VAL A 326 0.66 11.14 -4.07
CA VAL A 326 1.00 10.15 -5.10
C VAL A 326 2.12 9.22 -4.62
N PHE A 327 3.17 9.77 -4.04
CA PHE A 327 4.32 9.00 -3.52
C PHE A 327 3.90 8.14 -2.31
N SER A 328 3.22 8.74 -1.34
CA SER A 328 2.83 8.04 -0.12
C SER A 328 1.71 7.02 -0.33
N SER A 329 0.90 7.14 -1.38
CA SER A 329 -0.08 6.10 -1.77
C SER A 329 0.59 4.79 -2.20
N LEU A 330 1.86 4.80 -2.57
CA LEU A 330 2.64 3.58 -2.85
C LEU A 330 3.22 2.92 -1.59
N GLY A 331 3.02 3.51 -0.41
CA GLY A 331 3.58 3.02 0.85
C GLY A 331 3.18 1.58 1.19
N TYR A 332 2.02 1.11 0.71
CA TYR A 332 1.55 -0.26 0.93
C TYR A 332 2.44 -1.35 0.30
N MET A 333 3.28 -0.98 -0.67
CA MET A 333 4.22 -1.90 -1.30
C MET A 333 5.27 -2.44 -0.32
N PHE A 334 5.66 -1.64 0.67
CA PHE A 334 6.69 -2.05 1.63
C PHE A 334 6.24 -3.11 2.63
N PRO A 335 5.07 -2.98 3.30
CA PRO A 335 4.56 -4.07 4.12
C PRO A 335 4.24 -5.34 3.30
N SER A 336 4.01 -5.22 1.99
CA SER A 336 3.78 -6.38 1.09
C SER A 336 4.99 -7.30 0.92
N ILE A 337 6.20 -6.89 1.32
CA ILE A 337 7.41 -7.72 1.23
C ILE A 337 7.26 -9.00 2.06
N GLY A 338 6.70 -8.88 3.27
CA GLY A 338 6.51 -9.99 4.20
C GLY A 338 5.05 -10.27 4.54
N ASN A 339 4.09 -9.76 3.75
CA ASN A 339 2.67 -9.97 4.01
C ASN A 339 1.87 -10.10 2.69
N PRO A 340 0.82 -10.95 2.66
CA PRO A 340 0.02 -11.26 1.46
C PRO A 340 -0.99 -10.16 1.09
N LEU A 341 -0.57 -8.89 1.02
CA LEU A 341 -1.48 -7.75 0.90
C LEU A 341 -1.47 -7.05 -0.46
N LEU A 342 -0.41 -7.19 -1.26
CA LEU A 342 -0.18 -6.41 -2.49
C LEU A 342 -1.36 -6.38 -3.47
N MET A 343 -2.07 -7.51 -3.62
CA MET A 343 -3.22 -7.68 -4.53
C MET A 343 -4.56 -7.71 -3.80
N HIS A 344 -4.62 -7.23 -2.56
CA HIS A 344 -5.87 -7.04 -1.86
C HIS A 344 -6.72 -5.99 -2.62
N PRO A 345 -8.04 -6.21 -2.84
CA PRO A 345 -8.88 -5.34 -3.68
C PRO A 345 -8.76 -3.85 -3.33
N THR A 346 -8.75 -3.51 -2.05
CA THR A 346 -8.63 -2.10 -1.62
C THR A 346 -7.29 -1.47 -2.00
N LEU A 347 -6.20 -2.24 -2.02
CA LEU A 347 -4.87 -1.75 -2.37
C LEU A 347 -4.71 -1.66 -3.89
N VAL A 348 -5.32 -2.56 -4.65
CA VAL A 348 -5.42 -2.43 -6.11
C VAL A 348 -6.20 -1.18 -6.49
N LEU A 349 -7.29 -0.87 -5.77
CA LEU A 349 -8.05 0.37 -5.99
C LEU A 349 -7.23 1.62 -5.64
N LEU A 350 -6.46 1.60 -4.54
CA LEU A 350 -5.50 2.67 -4.24
C LEU A 350 -4.43 2.81 -5.33
N ASN A 351 -3.93 1.69 -5.87
CA ASN A 351 -2.98 1.69 -6.98
C ASN A 351 -3.60 2.29 -8.25
N CYS A 352 -4.87 1.97 -8.57
CA CYS A 352 -5.60 2.57 -9.69
C CYS A 352 -5.75 4.08 -9.54
N LEU A 353 -6.14 4.55 -8.35
CA LEU A 353 -6.24 5.98 -8.05
C LEU A 353 -4.88 6.67 -8.21
N THR A 354 -3.82 6.05 -7.69
CA THR A 354 -2.44 6.56 -7.78
C THR A 354 -1.96 6.65 -9.23
N LEU A 355 -2.19 5.60 -10.03
CA LEU A 355 -1.82 5.55 -11.44
C LEU A 355 -2.58 6.60 -12.25
N TYR A 356 -3.86 6.80 -11.94
CA TYR A 356 -4.66 7.82 -12.59
C TYR A 356 -4.24 9.24 -12.17
N LEU A 357 -3.86 9.47 -10.89
CA LEU A 357 -3.24 10.71 -10.46
C LEU A 357 -1.94 11.00 -11.25
N ILE A 358 -1.07 10.01 -11.44
CA ILE A 358 0.17 10.15 -12.23
C ILE A 358 -0.16 10.59 -13.68
N LYS A 359 -1.22 10.03 -14.27
CA LYS A 359 -1.67 10.37 -15.63
C LYS A 359 -2.14 11.82 -15.79
N ILE A 360 -2.82 12.36 -14.79
CA ILE A 360 -3.44 13.70 -14.83
C ILE A 360 -2.55 14.80 -14.23
N TYR A 361 -1.52 14.45 -13.46
CA TYR A 361 -0.53 15.44 -13.00
C TYR A 361 0.18 16.09 -14.20
N PRO A 362 0.30 17.43 -14.23
CA PRO A 362 1.03 18.13 -15.29
C PRO A 362 2.50 17.68 -15.33
N ARG A 363 3.03 17.44 -16.54
CA ARG A 363 4.35 16.84 -16.77
C ARG A 363 5.52 17.80 -16.54
#